data_AF-F2BWT0-F1
#
_entry.id   AF-F2BWT0-F1
#
_cell.length_a   1.000
_cell.length_b   1.000
_cell.length_c   1.000
_cell.angle_alpha   90.00
_cell.angle_beta   90.00
_cell.angle_gamma   90.00
#
_symmetry.space_group_name_H-M   'P 1'
#
loop_
_entity.id
_entity.type
_entity.pdbx_description
1 polymer ?
#
loop_
_entity_poly.entity_id
_entity_poly.type
_entity_poly.pdbx_seq_one_letter_code
_entity_poly.pdbx_strand_id
1 'polypeptide(L)'
;MSQQHSNTKKRSFQHLTPYQRWQIQALIEQRISKIHIAKQVGIARSTLYEELKHGTVDQMRSDLTYYKRYFADTGQLVYMTGVLPETTEVS
;
A
#
# COMPACT_ATOMS: atom_id res chain seq x y z
N MET A 1 -14.30 40.76 -7.45
CA MET A 1 -14.00 40.08 -6.17
C MET A 1 -14.57 38.66 -6.23
N SER A 2 -13.75 37.64 -6.51
CA SER A 2 -14.21 36.24 -6.50
C SER A 2 -13.84 35.59 -5.17
N GLN A 3 -14.84 35.12 -4.43
CA GLN A 3 -14.64 34.40 -3.17
C GLN A 3 -14.17 32.97 -3.49
N GLN A 4 -12.89 32.70 -3.23
CA GLN A 4 -12.31 31.36 -3.34
C GLN A 4 -12.72 30.54 -2.11
N HIS A 5 -13.85 29.83 -2.20
CA HIS A 5 -14.25 28.86 -1.19
C HIS A 5 -13.40 27.59 -1.31
N SER A 6 -12.12 27.65 -0.91
CA SER A 6 -11.29 26.44 -0.79
C SER A 6 -11.62 25.73 0.53
N ASN A 7 -12.64 24.87 0.52
CA ASN A 7 -12.97 23.96 1.63
C ASN A 7 -12.09 22.70 1.58
N THR A 8 -10.80 22.86 1.31
CA THR A 8 -9.85 21.76 1.37
C THR A 8 -9.42 21.59 2.82
N LYS A 9 -10.08 20.67 3.55
CA LYS A 9 -9.59 20.22 4.85
C LYS A 9 -8.11 19.84 4.68
N LYS A 10 -7.21 20.47 5.44
CA LYS A 10 -5.78 20.13 5.46
C LYS A 10 -5.64 18.63 5.74
N ARG A 11 -5.29 17.84 4.72
CA ARG A 11 -4.95 16.44 4.92
C ARG A 11 -3.55 16.42 5.53
N SER A 12 -3.43 16.05 6.79
CA SER A 12 -2.15 15.66 7.33
C SER A 12 -1.69 14.42 6.58
N PHE A 13 -0.50 14.49 5.98
CA PHE A 13 0.14 13.34 5.35
C PHE A 13 0.57 12.36 6.45
N GLN A 14 -0.38 11.55 6.93
CA GLN A 14 -0.11 10.52 7.93
C GLN A 14 0.40 9.27 7.22
N HIS A 15 1.58 8.82 7.63
CA HIS A 15 2.15 7.59 7.15
C HIS A 15 1.45 6.38 7.79
N LEU A 16 1.36 5.29 7.02
CA LEU A 16 0.86 4.03 7.54
C LEU A 16 1.83 3.50 8.59
N THR A 17 1.30 3.17 9.76
CA THR A 17 2.05 2.46 10.80
C THR A 17 2.35 1.03 10.33
N PRO A 18 3.43 0.39 10.84
CA PRO A 18 3.71 -1.01 10.54
C PRO A 18 2.50 -1.92 10.80
N TYR A 19 1.80 -1.70 11.92
CA TYR A 19 0.58 -2.44 12.27
C TYR A 19 -0.51 -2.35 11.20
N GLN A 20 -0.77 -1.14 10.67
CA GLN A 20 -1.75 -0.96 9.59
C GLN A 20 -1.34 -1.69 8.31
N ARG A 21 -0.04 -1.73 7.98
CA ARG A 21 0.47 -2.48 6.81
C ARG A 21 0.24 -3.99 6.98
N TRP A 22 0.55 -4.54 8.14
CA TRP A 22 0.27 -5.94 8.48
C TRP A 22 -1.22 -6.26 8.40
N GLN A 23 -2.07 -5.37 8.91
CA GLN A 23 -3.52 -5.52 8.82
C GLN A 23 -4.01 -5.51 7.36
N ILE A 24 -3.46 -4.63 6.51
CA ILE A 24 -3.77 -4.61 5.07
C ILE A 24 -3.39 -5.94 4.43
N GLN A 25 -2.19 -6.47 4.71
CA GLN A 25 -1.74 -7.74 4.16
C GLN A 25 -2.67 -8.90 4.53
N ALA A 26 -3.00 -9.05 5.82
CA ALA A 26 -3.88 -10.10 6.30
C ALA A 26 -5.27 -10.04 5.65
N LEU A 27 -5.81 -8.83 5.41
CA LEU A 27 -7.12 -8.66 4.79
C LEU A 27 -7.11 -8.96 3.28
N ILE A 28 -5.99 -8.71 2.58
CA ILE A 28 -5.81 -9.09 1.18
C ILE A 28 -5.77 -10.61 1.04
N GLU A 29 -5.07 -11.29 1.95
CA GLU A 29 -5.02 -12.75 1.99
C GLU A 29 -6.40 -13.37 2.22
N GLN A 30 -7.23 -12.73 3.05
CA GLN A 30 -8.65 -13.06 3.24
C GLN A 30 -9.55 -12.66 2.06
N ARG A 31 -8.99 -12.14 0.96
CA ARG A 31 -9.73 -11.70 -0.25
C ARG A 31 -10.78 -10.62 0.01
N ILE A 32 -10.60 -9.82 1.07
CA ILE A 32 -11.49 -8.70 1.38
C ILE A 32 -11.36 -7.62 0.31
N SER A 33 -12.48 -6.98 -0.06
CA SER A 33 -12.44 -5.94 -1.10
C SER A 33 -11.74 -4.68 -0.58
N LYS A 34 -10.97 -4.02 -1.46
CA LYS A 34 -10.13 -2.85 -1.12
C LYS A 34 -10.91 -1.72 -0.42
N ILE A 35 -12.18 -1.55 -0.77
CA ILE A 35 -13.06 -0.56 -0.13
C ILE A 35 -13.29 -0.91 1.34
N HIS A 36 -13.54 -2.19 1.65
CA HIS A 36 -13.73 -2.65 3.02
C HIS A 36 -12.41 -2.64 3.81
N ILE A 37 -11.28 -2.98 3.17
CA ILE A 37 -9.95 -2.88 3.78
C ILE A 37 -9.70 -1.45 4.26
N ALA A 38 -9.88 -0.45 3.38
CA ALA A 38 -9.66 0.95 3.74
C ALA A 38 -10.53 1.39 4.92
N LYS A 39 -11.81 0.98 4.93
CA LYS A 39 -12.73 1.26 6.04
C LYS A 39 -12.30 0.58 7.35
N GLN A 40 -11.91 -0.69 7.30
CA GLN A 40 -11.55 -1.48 8.48
C GLN A 40 -10.21 -1.04 9.10
N VAL A 41 -9.26 -0.60 8.28
CA VAL A 41 -7.97 -0.07 8.73
C VAL A 41 -8.09 1.40 9.17
N GLY A 42 -9.17 2.10 8.76
CA GLY A 42 -9.42 3.50 9.11
C GLY A 42 -8.63 4.49 8.25
N ILE A 43 -8.35 4.15 6.98
CA ILE A 43 -7.52 4.96 6.08
C ILE A 43 -8.31 5.40 4.83
N ALA A 44 -7.81 6.44 4.16
CA ALA A 44 -8.35 6.84 2.87
C ALA A 44 -8.07 5.78 1.80
N ARG A 45 -9.01 5.61 0.86
CA ARG A 45 -8.83 4.69 -0.28
C ARG A 45 -7.58 5.01 -1.09
N SER A 46 -7.30 6.30 -1.31
CA SER A 46 -6.08 6.73 -2.02
C SER A 46 -4.81 6.25 -1.32
N THR A 47 -4.76 6.33 0.02
CA THR A 47 -3.62 5.84 0.81
C THR A 47 -3.43 4.34 0.63
N LEU A 48 -4.52 3.56 0.62
CA LEU A 48 -4.43 2.13 0.34
C LEU A 48 -3.90 1.86 -1.08
N TYR A 49 -4.30 2.62 -2.10
CA TYR A 49 -3.80 2.40 -3.47
C TYR A 49 -2.31 2.75 -3.61
N GLU A 50 -1.85 3.86 -3.03
CA GLU A 50 -0.42 4.19 -3.02
C GLU A 50 0.39 3.13 -2.26
N GLU A 51 -0.11 2.66 -1.11
CA GLU A 51 0.53 1.59 -0.36
C GLU A 51 0.66 0.31 -1.20
N LEU A 52 -0.40 -0.11 -1.88
CA LEU A 52 -0.34 -1.28 -2.76
C LEU A 52 0.59 -1.07 -3.94
N LYS A 53 0.61 0.13 -4.52
CA LYS A 53 1.49 0.46 -5.64
C LYS A 53 2.97 0.31 -5.25
N HIS A 54 3.32 0.68 -4.02
CA HIS A 54 4.70 0.63 -3.54
C HIS A 54 5.09 -0.71 -2.90
N GLY A 55 4.17 -1.37 -2.19
CA GLY A 55 4.44 -2.62 -1.49
C GLY A 55 4.13 -3.90 -2.28
N THR A 56 3.63 -3.81 -3.51
CA THR A 56 3.36 -4.98 -4.36
C THR A 56 4.57 -5.28 -5.24
N VAL A 57 5.06 -6.51 -5.14
CA VAL A 57 6.21 -7.01 -5.91
C VAL A 57 5.83 -8.24 -6.71
N ASP A 58 6.59 -8.49 -7.78
CA ASP A 58 6.51 -9.74 -8.52
C ASP A 58 7.21 -10.86 -7.73
N GLN A 59 6.58 -12.03 -7.69
CA GLN A 59 7.06 -13.22 -7.01
C GLN A 59 7.00 -14.40 -7.95
N MET A 60 8.06 -15.21 -7.95
CA MET A 60 8.13 -16.43 -8.74
C MET A 60 7.52 -17.59 -7.94
N ARG A 61 6.75 -18.44 -8.62
CA ARG A 61 6.24 -19.71 -8.09
C ARG A 61 7.17 -20.86 -8.46
N SER A 62 6.96 -22.02 -7.84
CA SER A 62 7.70 -23.25 -8.16
C SER A 62 7.53 -23.73 -9.60
N ASP A 63 6.44 -23.32 -10.27
CA ASP A 63 6.18 -23.58 -11.69
C ASP A 63 6.79 -22.51 -12.62
N LEU A 64 7.68 -21.66 -12.10
CA LEU A 64 8.34 -20.55 -12.80
C LEU A 64 7.37 -19.47 -13.33
N THR A 65 6.11 -19.48 -12.89
CA THR A 65 5.17 -18.40 -13.20
C THR A 65 5.31 -17.25 -12.20
N TYR A 66 5.11 -16.02 -12.69
CA TYR A 66 5.18 -14.81 -11.86
C TYR A 66 3.79 -14.34 -11.44
N TYR A 67 3.69 -13.84 -10.21
CA TYR A 67 2.47 -13.20 -9.72
C TYR A 67 2.78 -12.01 -8.82
N LYS A 68 1.88 -11.02 -8.83
CA LYS A 68 1.98 -9.82 -7.99
C LYS A 68 1.43 -10.11 -6.60
N ARG A 69 2.22 -9.83 -5.56
CA ARG A 69 1.83 -9.95 -4.15
C ARG A 69 2.29 -8.75 -3.35
N TYR A 70 1.41 -8.27 -2.48
CA TYR A 70 1.70 -7.22 -1.51
C TYR A 70 2.35 -7.82 -0.26
N PHE A 71 3.42 -7.19 0.23
CA PHE A 71 4.06 -7.51 1.50
C PHE A 71 4.21 -6.25 2.35
N ALA A 72 3.82 -6.34 3.63
CA ALA A 72 3.89 -5.24 4.58
C ALA A 72 5.32 -4.74 4.79
N ASP A 73 6.28 -5.68 4.88
CA ASP A 73 7.71 -5.37 5.03
C ASP A 73 8.24 -4.56 3.85
N THR A 74 7.84 -4.92 2.62
CA THR A 74 8.23 -4.20 1.42
C THR A 74 7.70 -2.78 1.42
N GLY A 75 6.43 -2.58 1.79
CA GLY A 75 5.90 -1.23 1.96
C GLY A 75 6.69 -0.42 2.98
N GLN A 76 7.04 -1.04 4.11
CA GLN A 76 7.83 -0.40 5.15
C GLN A 76 9.24 -0.01 4.66
N LEU A 77 9.91 -0.88 3.90
CA LEU A 77 11.21 -0.61 3.29
C LEU A 77 11.16 0.55 2.30
N VAL A 78 10.16 0.61 1.42
CA VAL A 78 9.99 1.74 0.49
C VAL A 78 9.83 3.05 1.24
N TYR A 79 9.07 3.05 2.34
CA TYR A 79 8.91 4.24 3.16
C TYR A 79 10.23 4.68 3.81
N MET A 80 11.00 3.74 4.34
CA MET A 80 12.26 4.03 5.03
C MET A 80 13.37 4.49 4.08
N THR A 81 13.44 3.90 2.88
CA THR A 81 14.55 4.12 1.94
C THR A 81 14.20 5.13 0.85
N GLY A 82 12.92 5.36 0.56
CA GLY A 82 12.46 6.15 -0.58
C GLY A 82 12.71 5.49 -1.94
N VAL A 83 13.25 4.27 -1.96
CA VAL A 83 13.63 3.52 -3.16
C VAL A 83 12.67 2.35 -3.34
N LEU A 84 12.15 2.16 -4.56
CA LEU A 84 11.36 0.98 -4.89
C LEU A 84 12.28 -0.24 -4.85
N PRO A 85 11.90 -1.36 -4.21
CA PRO A 85 12.69 -2.59 -4.25
C PRO A 85 12.81 -3.01 -5.72
N GLU A 86 14.01 -2.89 -6.27
CA GLU A 86 14.33 -3.51 -7.55
C GLU A 86 14.06 -5.00 -7.38
N THR A 87 13.26 -5.55 -8.29
CA THR A 87 12.97 -6.98 -8.37
C THR A 87 14.29 -7.72 -8.31
N THR A 88 14.54 -8.43 -7.21
CA THR A 88 15.73 -9.25 -7.05
C THR A 88 15.66 -10.35 -8.10
N GLU A 89 16.29 -10.11 -9.25
CA GLU A 89 16.65 -11.16 -10.19
C GLU A 89 17.69 -12.02 -9.50
N VAL A 90 17.22 -13.10 -8.87
CA VAL A 90 18.05 -14.22 -8.44
C VAL A 90 18.63 -14.87 -9.70
N SER A 91 19.88 -14.54 -10.00
CA SER A 91 20.75 -15.25 -10.96
C SER A 91 21.28 -16.55 -10.38
#